data_AF-A0AAD7LWV0-F1
#
_entry.id   AF-A0AAD7LWV0-F1
#
_cell.length_a   1.000
_cell.length_b   1.000
_cell.length_c   1.000
_cell.angle_alpha   90.00
_cell.angle_beta   90.00
_cell.angle_gamma   90.00
#
_symmetry.space_group_name_H-M   'P 1'
#
loop_
_entity.id
_entity.type
_entity.pdbx_description
1 polymer ?
#
loop_
_entity_poly.entity_id
_entity_poly.type
_entity_poly.pdbx_seq_one_letter_code
_entity_poly.pdbx_strand_id
1 'polypeptide(L)'
;MSQTSHRDNELMDSKDEENIKNQQEYYVPWHLPYHRAETSGASACTLVNGLAKKDDKKGAVVYNRYYHDFSEGQLERLAFGMDNAVVIDWFFDKSNWCIILEKIS
;
A
#
# COMPACT_ATOMS: atom_id res chain seq x y z
N MET A 1 4.05 -56.49 -9.42
CA MET A 1 3.13 -55.52 -8.79
C MET A 1 4.00 -54.29 -8.50
N SER A 2 4.12 -53.32 -9.41
CA SER A 2 3.15 -52.23 -9.65
C SER A 2 3.03 -51.37 -8.38
N GLN A 3 3.31 -50.07 -8.33
CA GLN A 3 3.42 -48.99 -9.33
C GLN A 3 4.21 -47.80 -8.71
N THR A 4 4.68 -46.93 -9.60
CA THR A 4 5.27 -45.59 -9.45
C THR A 4 4.40 -44.56 -8.70
N SER A 5 5.01 -43.54 -8.08
CA SER A 5 4.45 -42.17 -8.00
C SER A 5 5.54 -41.15 -7.55
N HIS A 6 6.13 -40.40 -8.49
CA HIS A 6 5.99 -38.93 -8.68
C HIS A 6 6.57 -38.10 -7.52
N ARG A 7 7.75 -37.47 -7.61
CA ARG A 7 8.14 -36.28 -8.42
C ARG A 7 7.08 -35.18 -8.43
N ASP A 8 7.14 -34.31 -7.43
CA ASP A 8 6.79 -32.89 -7.49
C ASP A 8 8.02 -32.19 -6.87
N ASN A 9 8.96 -31.50 -7.52
CA ASN A 9 8.93 -30.56 -8.64
C ASN A 9 7.78 -29.56 -8.58
N GLU A 10 7.66 -28.88 -7.44
CA GLU A 10 7.02 -27.57 -7.41
C GLU A 10 7.98 -26.55 -8.02
N LEU A 11 7.92 -26.53 -9.35
CA LEU A 11 8.32 -25.42 -10.19
C LEU A 11 7.64 -24.17 -9.62
N MET A 12 8.37 -23.30 -8.91
CA MET A 12 7.85 -21.95 -8.63
C MET A 12 7.50 -21.33 -9.97
N ASP A 13 6.20 -21.10 -10.18
CA ASP A 13 5.67 -20.49 -11.39
C ASP A 13 6.32 -19.12 -11.51
N SER A 14 7.02 -18.89 -12.62
CA SER A 14 7.74 -17.65 -12.88
C SER A 14 6.80 -16.44 -12.89
N LYS A 15 5.48 -16.67 -13.01
CA LYS A 15 4.42 -15.67 -12.87
C LYS A 15 4.22 -15.16 -11.45
N ASP A 16 4.41 -15.99 -10.42
CA ASP A 16 4.23 -15.58 -9.03
C ASP A 16 5.38 -14.69 -8.57
N GLU A 17 6.61 -14.96 -9.03
CA GLU A 17 7.74 -14.06 -8.82
C GLU A 17 7.58 -12.70 -9.54
N GLU A 18 6.99 -12.70 -10.73
CA GLU A 18 6.68 -11.47 -11.47
C GLU A 18 5.57 -10.64 -10.81
N ASN A 19 4.60 -11.32 -10.18
CA ASN A 19 3.49 -10.67 -9.47
C ASN A 19 3.98 -10.02 -8.16
N ILE A 20 4.83 -10.72 -7.38
CA ILE A 20 5.42 -10.19 -6.14
C ILE A 20 6.30 -8.96 -6.42
N LYS A 21 7.06 -8.95 -7.54
CA LYS A 21 7.91 -7.81 -7.93
C LYS A 21 7.14 -6.55 -8.32
N ASN A 22 5.84 -6.68 -8.64
CA ASN A 22 4.98 -5.58 -9.06
C ASN A 22 3.91 -5.22 -8.03
N GLN A 23 4.02 -5.73 -6.79
CA GLN A 23 3.09 -5.40 -5.73
C GLN A 23 3.33 -3.95 -5.24
N GLN A 24 2.45 -3.03 -5.65
CA GLN A 24 2.51 -1.61 -5.23
C GLN A 24 1.50 -1.27 -4.13
N GLU A 25 0.55 -2.17 -3.84
CA GLU A 25 -0.54 -1.93 -2.89
C GLU A 25 -0.24 -2.60 -1.55
N TYR A 26 -0.15 -1.78 -0.50
CA TYR A 26 0.16 -2.25 0.85
C TYR A 26 -0.89 -1.82 1.86
N TYR A 27 -1.28 -2.75 2.74
CA TYR A 27 -2.13 -2.48 3.89
C TYR A 27 -1.30 -2.65 5.17
N VAL A 28 -1.01 -1.54 5.85
CA VAL A 28 -0.16 -1.53 7.05
C VAL A 28 -1.03 -1.33 8.30
N PRO A 29 -0.91 -2.19 9.33
CA PRO A 29 -1.60 -2.01 10.60
C PRO A 29 -1.19 -0.71 11.29
N TRP A 30 -2.13 0.22 11.41
CA TRP A 30 -1.95 1.48 12.11
C TRP A 30 -2.74 1.50 13.41
N HIS A 31 -2.01 1.60 14.52
CA HIS A 31 -2.57 1.58 15.87
C HIS A 31 -2.93 3.00 16.29
N LEU A 32 -4.22 3.31 16.30
CA LEU A 32 -4.76 4.59 16.72
C LEU A 32 -5.14 4.53 18.20
N PRO A 33 -4.48 5.28 19.10
CA PRO A 33 -4.83 5.26 20.53
C PRO A 33 -6.30 5.62 20.77
N TYR A 34 -6.93 5.00 21.78
CA TYR A 34 -8.36 5.17 22.05
C TYR A 34 -8.79 6.62 22.23
N HIS A 35 -8.07 7.44 23.01
CA HIS A 35 -8.43 8.85 23.18
C HIS A 35 -8.51 9.62 21.83
N ARG A 36 -7.72 9.20 20.82
CA ARG A 36 -7.75 9.76 19.47
C ARG A 36 -8.83 9.11 18.59
N ALA A 37 -9.09 7.81 18.75
CA ALA A 37 -10.12 7.08 18.01
C ALA A 37 -11.55 7.37 18.49
N GLU A 38 -11.74 7.61 19.80
CA GLU A 38 -13.02 7.94 20.43
C GLU A 38 -13.48 9.35 20.03
N THR A 39 -12.54 10.26 19.80
CA THR A 39 -12.83 11.62 19.31
C THR A 39 -13.34 11.63 17.87
N SER A 40 -13.12 10.57 17.08
CA SER A 40 -13.42 10.60 15.63
C SER A 40 -14.84 10.18 15.26
N GLY A 41 -15.63 9.56 16.14
CA GLY A 41 -16.99 9.08 15.88
C GLY A 41 -17.14 7.98 14.79
N ALA A 42 -16.23 7.96 13.81
CA ALA A 42 -16.15 7.03 12.70
C ALA A 42 -15.71 5.62 13.10
N SER A 43 -15.11 5.48 14.29
CA SER A 43 -14.56 4.23 14.83
C SER A 43 -15.61 3.13 15.00
N ALA A 44 -16.84 3.47 15.39
CA ALA A 44 -17.90 2.49 15.63
C ALA A 44 -18.35 1.77 14.34
N CYS A 45 -18.60 2.51 13.25
CA CYS A 45 -18.97 1.91 11.95
C CYS A 45 -17.82 1.10 11.33
N THR A 46 -16.57 1.55 11.46
CA THR A 46 -15.42 0.81 10.91
C THR A 46 -15.13 -0.48 11.66
N LEU A 47 -15.39 -0.53 12.97
CA LEU A 47 -15.37 -1.78 13.76
C LEU A 47 -16.44 -2.77 13.28
N VAL A 48 -17.67 -2.31 13.04
CA VAL A 48 -18.77 -3.15 12.57
C VAL A 48 -18.51 -3.71 11.17
N ASN A 49 -17.91 -2.92 10.28
CA ASN A 49 -17.62 -3.33 8.91
C ASN A 49 -16.33 -4.15 8.77
N GLY A 50 -15.65 -4.47 9.88
CA GLY A 50 -14.41 -5.26 9.90
C GLY A 50 -13.17 -4.53 9.38
N LEU A 51 -13.27 -3.23 9.10
CA LEU A 51 -12.17 -2.39 8.62
C LEU A 51 -11.24 -1.93 9.75
N ALA A 52 -11.69 -2.08 11.00
CA ALA A 52 -10.93 -1.78 12.19
C ALA A 52 -11.09 -2.88 13.24
N LYS A 53 -10.06 -3.10 14.05
CA LYS A 53 -10.05 -4.08 15.14
C LYS A 53 -9.68 -3.39 16.45
N LYS A 54 -10.39 -3.72 17.52
CA LYS A 54 -10.07 -3.23 18.85
C LYS A 54 -8.90 -4.04 19.43
N ASP A 55 -7.85 -3.38 19.89
CA ASP A 55 -6.71 -3.97 20.60
C ASP A 55 -6.65 -3.39 22.02
N ASP A 56 -7.38 -4.03 22.93
CA ASP A 56 -7.47 -3.62 24.33
C ASP A 56 -6.14 -3.74 25.08
N LYS A 57 -5.24 -4.62 24.64
CA LYS A 57 -3.91 -4.76 25.25
C LYS A 57 -3.03 -3.55 24.95
N LYS A 58 -3.20 -2.94 23.77
CA LYS A 58 -2.47 -1.74 23.35
C LYS A 58 -3.24 -0.44 23.58
N GLY A 59 -4.47 -0.51 24.08
CA GLY A 59 -5.33 0.67 24.25
C GLY A 59 -5.59 1.41 22.93
N ALA A 60 -5.74 0.66 21.83
CA ALA A 60 -5.77 1.22 20.48
C ALA A 60 -6.79 0.52 19.58
N VAL A 61 -7.35 1.28 18.64
CA VAL A 61 -8.07 0.72 17.48
C VAL A 61 -7.07 0.58 16.34
N VAL A 62 -6.97 -0.62 15.78
CA VAL A 62 -6.08 -0.95 14.67
C VAL A 62 -6.84 -0.84 13.36
N TYR A 63 -6.39 0.05 12.49
CA TYR A 63 -6.88 0.20 11.12
C TYR A 63 -5.86 -0.36 10.13
N ASN A 64 -6.30 -0.75 8.94
CA ASN A 64 -5.39 -1.01 7.82
C ASN A 64 -5.24 0.28 7.01
N ARG A 65 -4.07 0.93 7.09
CA ARG A 65 -3.78 2.10 6.27
C ARG A 65 -3.29 1.63 4.90
N TYR A 66 -3.95 2.11 3.85
CA TYR A 66 -3.55 1.88 2.46
C TYR A 66 -2.35 2.75 2.09
N TYR A 67 -1.36 2.15 1.44
CA TYR A 67 -0.23 2.79 0.81
C TYR A 67 -0.07 2.29 -0.61
N HIS A 68 0.27 3.20 -1.52
CA HIS A 68 0.70 2.91 -2.88
C HIS A 68 2.20 3.20 -2.99
N ASP A 69 3.01 2.18 -3.24
CA ASP A 69 4.46 2.31 -3.42
C ASP A 69 4.77 2.66 -4.88
N PHE A 70 5.11 3.92 -5.10
CA PHE A 70 5.31 4.43 -6.45
C PHE A 70 6.56 3.82 -7.08
N SER A 71 6.45 3.37 -8.33
CA SER A 71 7.61 2.99 -9.13
C SER A 71 8.24 4.23 -9.77
N GLU A 72 9.49 4.11 -10.22
CA GLU A 72 10.15 5.14 -11.02
C GLU A 72 9.25 5.59 -12.20
N GLY A 73 9.19 6.89 -12.44
CA GLY A 73 8.37 7.47 -13.51
C GLY A 73 6.85 7.45 -13.28
N GLN A 74 6.34 6.85 -12.20
CA GLN A 74 4.89 6.74 -11.98
C GLN A 74 4.28 8.08 -11.53
N LEU A 75 4.99 8.84 -10.69
CA LEU A 75 4.53 10.16 -10.24
C LEU A 75 4.49 11.17 -11.39
N GLU A 76 5.49 11.13 -12.28
CA GLU A 76 5.60 11.97 -13.46
C GLU A 76 4.46 11.68 -14.44
N ARG A 77 4.17 10.39 -14.68
CA ARG A 77 3.02 9.96 -15.51
C ARG A 77 1.68 10.39 -14.91
N LEU A 78 1.54 10.33 -13.58
CA LEU A 78 0.33 10.79 -12.90
C LEU A 78 0.17 12.31 -13.04
N ALA A 79 1.25 13.07 -12.83
CA ALA A 79 1.27 14.52 -12.93
C ALA A 79 1.09 15.04 -14.36
N PHE A 80 1.50 14.27 -15.37
CA PHE A 80 1.27 14.61 -16.78
C PHE A 80 -0.22 14.80 -17.14
N GLY A 81 -1.13 14.20 -16.37
CA GLY A 81 -2.58 14.39 -16.53
C GLY A 81 -3.11 15.72 -15.98
N MET A 82 -2.26 16.59 -15.43
CA MET A 82 -2.66 17.88 -14.85
C MET A 82 -2.49 19.01 -15.87
N ASP A 83 -3.57 19.73 -16.17
CA ASP A 83 -3.55 20.83 -17.16
C ASP A 83 -2.88 22.12 -16.67
N ASN A 84 -2.68 22.26 -15.36
CA ASN A 84 -2.24 23.51 -14.71
C ASN A 84 -0.88 23.40 -14.02
N ALA A 85 -0.13 22.32 -14.24
CA ALA A 85 1.19 22.13 -13.68
C ALA A 85 2.09 21.33 -14.64
N VAL A 86 3.39 21.62 -14.63
CA VAL A 86 4.41 20.84 -15.32
C VAL A 86 5.42 20.28 -14.33
N VAL A 87 5.92 19.08 -14.58
CA VAL A 87 7.07 18.53 -13.85
C VAL A 87 8.33 19.20 -14.35
N ILE A 88 9.04 19.88 -13.47
CA ILE A 88 10.30 20.59 -13.80
C ILE A 88 11.55 19.86 -13.29
N ASP A 89 11.40 18.96 -12.32
CA ASP A 89 12.49 18.13 -11.80
C ASP A 89 11.94 16.89 -11.09
N TRP A 90 12.78 15.88 -10.88
CA TRP A 90 12.46 14.67 -10.13
C TRP A 90 13.70 14.13 -9.43
N PHE A 91 13.51 13.50 -8.27
CA PHE A 91 14.61 12.93 -7.50
C PHE A 91 14.13 11.80 -6.58
N PHE A 92 15.08 11.01 -6.09
CA PHE A 92 14.85 9.94 -5.13
C PHE A 92 15.56 10.26 -3.81
N ASP A 93 14.81 10.36 -2.71
CA ASP A 93 15.36 10.60 -1.37
C ASP A 93 14.72 9.67 -0.33
N LYS A 94 15.56 9.02 0.49
CA LYS A 94 15.17 8.15 1.62
C LYS A 94 14.05 7.15 1.28
N SER A 95 14.19 6.46 0.16
CA SER A 95 13.19 5.50 -0.34
C SER A 95 11.87 6.13 -0.78
N ASN A 96 11.87 7.39 -1.23
CA ASN A 96 10.71 8.06 -1.78
C ASN A 96 11.05 8.66 -3.15
N TRP A 97 10.13 8.48 -4.11
CA TRP A 97 10.12 9.26 -5.33
C TRP A 97 9.50 10.63 -5.07
N CYS A 98 10.15 11.67 -5.60
CA CYS A 98 9.74 13.06 -5.47
C CYS A 98 9.72 13.72 -6.84
N ILE A 99 8.74 14.59 -7.08
CA ILE A 99 8.65 15.45 -8.26
C ILE A 99 8.53 16.90 -7.82
N ILE A 100 9.10 17.81 -8.60
CA ILE A 100 8.92 19.25 -8.44
C ILE A 100 7.96 19.73 -9.54
N LEU A 101 6.86 20.35 -9.12
CA LEU A 101 5.84 20.88 -10.02
C LEU A 101 5.91 22.40 -10.07
N GLU A 102 5.83 22.95 -11.28
CA GLU A 102 5.62 24.38 -11.52
C GLU A 102 4.20 24.61 -12.04
N LYS A 103 3.51 25.60 -11.49
CA LYS A 103 2.17 25.98 -11.97
C LYS A 103 2.28 26.69 -13.33
N ILE A 104 1.49 26.24 -14.29
CA ILE A 104 1.34 26.91 -15.59
C ILE A 104 0.47 28.17 -15.39
N SER A 105 0.96 29.32 -15.83
CA SER A 105 0.27 30.62 -15.71
C SER A 105 -0.90 30.77 -16.68
#